data_AF-A0ABD6EWJ2-F1
#
_entry.id   AF-A0ABD6EWJ2-F1
#
_cell.length_a   1.000
_cell.length_b   1.000
_cell.length_c   1.000
_cell.angle_alpha   90.00
_cell.angle_beta   90.00
_cell.angle_gamma   90.00
#
_symmetry.space_group_name_H-M   'P 1'
#
loop_
_entity.id
_entity.type
_entity.pdbx_description
1 polymer ?
#
loop_
_entity_poly.entity_id
_entity_poly.type
_entity_poly.pdbx_seq_one_letter_code
_entity_poly.pdbx_strand_id
1 'polypeptide(L)'
;MKLPYHTSENDEEYNSNIDELVFMYGYAQNSLCLLRCKEDRFTEVRPPLKHPKVFDEFMKRTPYRYLQYCYWKQGDLPNAIKAAYTYLTANPREKEALDNVAFYMEQPGYVQEMLVDRLQMKFEAKYMSGVVAYKTEDWQTCMRDLSDSMEEYFNEIEKCRTICEDELNWESIDGLNPEMSIVLTSVYMSVLRCKNDCPSKLSRVNGREINGLLASYFDYLHVCQFKSNYGRDACQSVANSLLLQPNNPIMRRNRLFYSTKYSIAGLFKPSKNVIEFHRRDVLEKRFISFVDERFKYEDGRLVPERADDRKPFDRDVWMEDNFDYSQLQVELINEMECTALRALSAFYVGKMPPLAQEIQHRIRERYQTQPEFESLSCSKMTHEISCAERSFILSLDKIDCGGVMLNL
;
A
#
# COMPACT_ATOMS: atom_id res chain seq x y z
N MET A 1 -55.96 -24.89 -13.09
CA MET A 1 -56.78 -23.72 -12.72
C MET A 1 -55.81 -22.58 -12.42
N LYS A 2 -55.58 -21.66 -13.37
CA LYS A 2 -54.75 -20.47 -13.13
C LYS A 2 -55.65 -19.41 -12.51
N LEU A 3 -55.39 -19.06 -11.25
CA LEU A 3 -56.04 -17.93 -10.60
C LEU A 3 -55.48 -16.61 -11.19
N PRO A 4 -56.31 -15.59 -11.43
CA PRO A 4 -55.85 -14.30 -11.92
C PRO A 4 -55.19 -13.53 -10.75
N TYR A 5 -53.96 -13.06 -10.96
CA TYR A 5 -53.27 -12.18 -10.01
C TYR A 5 -53.75 -10.75 -10.23
N HIS A 6 -54.30 -10.15 -9.17
CA HIS A 6 -54.59 -8.72 -9.08
C HIS A 6 -53.33 -8.02 -8.54
N THR A 7 -52.75 -7.14 -9.35
CA THR A 7 -51.60 -6.31 -8.97
C THR A 7 -51.99 -5.29 -7.91
N SER A 8 -51.47 -5.44 -6.71
CA SER A 8 -51.47 -4.44 -5.63
C SER A 8 -50.06 -4.35 -5.06
N GLU A 9 -49.71 -3.28 -4.32
CA GLU A 9 -48.40 -3.04 -3.69
C GLU A 9 -47.83 -4.27 -2.92
N ASN A 10 -48.71 -5.19 -2.49
CA ASN A 10 -48.34 -6.51 -1.94
C ASN A 10 -47.47 -7.37 -2.88
N ASP A 11 -47.52 -7.18 -4.20
CA ASP A 11 -46.72 -7.96 -5.16
C ASP A 11 -45.23 -7.56 -5.14
N GLU A 12 -44.90 -6.30 -4.84
CA GLU A 12 -43.49 -5.86 -4.78
C GLU A 12 -42.79 -6.37 -3.51
N GLU A 13 -43.46 -6.32 -2.35
CA GLU A 13 -42.96 -6.88 -1.09
C GLU A 13 -42.92 -8.42 -1.13
N TYR A 14 -43.92 -9.05 -1.74
CA TYR A 14 -43.95 -10.50 -1.95
C TYR A 14 -42.83 -10.98 -2.89
N ASN A 15 -42.57 -10.26 -3.98
CA ASN A 15 -41.45 -10.55 -4.88
C ASN A 15 -40.09 -10.32 -4.20
N SER A 16 -39.95 -9.28 -3.37
CA SER A 16 -38.74 -9.02 -2.58
C SER A 16 -38.40 -10.19 -1.62
N ASN A 17 -39.40 -10.76 -0.96
CA ASN A 17 -39.20 -11.91 -0.05
C ASN A 17 -38.79 -13.19 -0.80
N ILE A 18 -39.31 -13.39 -2.01
CA ILE A 18 -38.90 -14.53 -2.86
C ILE A 18 -37.46 -14.34 -3.36
N ASP A 19 -37.09 -13.12 -3.76
CA ASP A 19 -35.73 -12.80 -4.22
C ASP A 19 -34.69 -13.01 -3.10
N GLU A 20 -35.01 -12.62 -1.86
CA GLU A 20 -34.16 -12.90 -0.69
C GLU A 20 -34.01 -14.41 -0.47
N LEU A 21 -35.10 -15.18 -0.54
CA LEU A 21 -35.05 -16.63 -0.38
C LEU A 21 -34.18 -17.30 -1.45
N VAL A 22 -34.31 -16.88 -2.71
CA VAL A 22 -33.50 -17.38 -3.83
C VAL A 22 -32.03 -17.03 -3.63
N PHE A 23 -31.73 -15.80 -3.21
CA PHE A 23 -30.38 -15.36 -2.88
C PHE A 23 -29.75 -16.21 -1.76
N MET A 24 -30.48 -16.41 -0.67
CA MET A 24 -30.03 -17.21 0.47
C MET A 24 -29.88 -18.70 0.14
N TYR A 25 -30.74 -19.25 -0.73
CA TYR A 25 -30.57 -20.62 -1.23
C TYR A 25 -29.27 -20.80 -2.02
N GLY A 26 -28.94 -19.84 -2.91
CA GLY A 26 -27.66 -19.84 -3.60
C GLY A 26 -26.47 -19.75 -2.64
N TYR A 27 -26.57 -18.93 -1.59
CA TYR A 27 -25.56 -18.84 -0.54
C TYR A 27 -25.38 -20.18 0.21
N ALA A 28 -26.48 -20.87 0.53
CA ALA A 28 -26.46 -22.20 1.14
C ALA A 28 -25.80 -23.25 0.23
N GLN A 29 -26.04 -23.22 -1.09
CA GLN A 29 -25.39 -24.12 -2.03
C GLN A 29 -23.87 -23.92 -2.07
N ASN A 30 -23.43 -22.66 -2.11
CA ASN A 30 -22.00 -22.32 -2.05
C ASN A 30 -21.38 -22.76 -0.72
N SER A 31 -22.07 -22.50 0.40
CA SER A 31 -21.62 -22.90 1.74
C SER A 31 -21.47 -24.42 1.85
N LEU A 32 -22.42 -25.19 1.32
CA LEU A 32 -22.36 -26.65 1.32
C LEU A 32 -21.19 -27.17 0.46
N CYS A 33 -20.91 -26.54 -0.68
CA CYS A 33 -19.75 -26.86 -1.51
C CYS A 33 -18.44 -26.63 -0.74
N LEU A 34 -18.32 -25.49 -0.06
CA LEU A 34 -17.15 -25.17 0.77
C LEU A 34 -16.99 -26.15 1.92
N LEU A 35 -18.05 -26.48 2.65
CA LEU A 35 -18.01 -27.45 3.75
C LEU A 35 -17.49 -28.81 3.28
N ARG A 36 -18.03 -29.33 2.17
CA ARG A 36 -17.56 -30.58 1.57
C ARG A 36 -16.10 -30.50 1.13
N CYS A 37 -15.72 -29.41 0.47
CA CYS A 37 -14.32 -29.20 0.08
C CYS A 37 -13.39 -29.16 1.29
N LYS A 38 -13.78 -28.50 2.38
CA LYS A 38 -13.01 -28.45 3.63
C LYS A 38 -12.88 -29.86 4.23
N GLU A 39 -13.95 -30.63 4.28
CA GLU A 39 -13.95 -32.02 4.77
C GLU A 39 -13.06 -32.93 3.91
N ASP A 40 -13.13 -32.82 2.58
CA ASP A 40 -12.35 -33.64 1.65
C ASP A 40 -10.85 -33.26 1.62
N ARG A 41 -10.53 -31.97 1.78
CA ARG A 41 -9.16 -31.44 1.59
C ARG A 41 -8.38 -31.27 2.88
N PHE A 42 -9.03 -31.02 4.01
CA PHE A 42 -8.36 -30.90 5.31
C PHE A 42 -8.39 -32.23 6.06
N THR A 43 -7.36 -33.04 5.81
CA THR A 43 -7.19 -34.37 6.41
C THR A 43 -6.19 -34.32 7.58
N GLU A 44 -5.85 -35.46 8.20
CA GLU A 44 -4.79 -35.52 9.23
C GLU A 44 -3.44 -35.00 8.73
N VAL A 45 -3.15 -35.10 7.43
CA VAL A 45 -1.92 -34.60 6.80
C VAL A 45 -1.98 -33.09 6.57
N ARG A 46 -3.18 -32.50 6.51
CA ARG A 46 -3.42 -31.06 6.39
C ARG A 46 -4.52 -30.64 7.37
N PRO A 47 -4.24 -30.63 8.68
CA PRO A 47 -5.26 -30.36 9.68
C PRO A 47 -5.81 -28.93 9.53
N PRO A 48 -7.09 -28.70 9.88
CA PRO A 48 -7.65 -27.35 9.89
C PRO A 48 -6.96 -26.49 10.95
N LEU A 49 -6.95 -25.17 10.74
CA LEU A 49 -6.44 -24.23 11.73
C LEU A 49 -7.38 -24.21 12.95
N LYS A 50 -6.94 -24.81 14.07
CA LYS A 50 -7.73 -24.91 15.30
C LYS A 50 -7.62 -23.67 16.20
N HIS A 51 -6.50 -22.94 16.10
CA HIS A 51 -6.17 -21.84 17.00
C HIS A 51 -5.70 -20.63 16.21
N PRO A 52 -6.56 -19.62 15.99
CA PRO A 52 -6.18 -18.38 15.30
C PRO A 52 -4.97 -17.67 15.94
N LYS A 53 -4.83 -17.75 17.27
CA LYS A 53 -3.67 -17.21 18.00
C LYS A 53 -2.34 -17.84 17.58
N VAL A 54 -2.33 -19.16 17.32
CA VAL A 54 -1.11 -19.84 16.85
C VAL A 54 -0.77 -19.35 15.45
N PHE A 55 -1.76 -19.21 14.57
CA PHE A 55 -1.53 -18.64 13.24
C PHE A 55 -0.93 -17.23 13.31
N ASP A 56 -1.48 -16.36 14.15
CA ASP A 56 -0.96 -15.01 14.38
C ASP A 56 0.50 -15.02 14.86
N GLU A 57 0.88 -15.92 15.77
CA GLU A 57 2.29 -16.10 16.18
C GLU A 57 3.20 -16.51 15.01
N PHE A 58 2.74 -17.38 14.11
CA PHE A 58 3.49 -17.74 12.90
C PHE A 58 3.61 -16.57 11.92
N MET A 59 2.54 -15.79 11.74
CA MET A 59 2.56 -14.59 10.91
C MET A 59 3.50 -13.51 11.47
N LYS A 60 3.57 -13.38 12.79
CA LYS A 60 4.55 -12.52 13.50
C LYS A 60 5.95 -13.13 13.59
N ARG A 61 6.12 -14.35 13.06
CA ARG A 61 7.38 -15.11 13.07
C ARG A 61 7.92 -15.38 14.48
N THR A 62 7.07 -15.35 15.50
CA THR A 62 7.40 -15.59 16.90
C THR A 62 8.20 -16.87 17.15
N PRO A 63 7.99 -18.00 16.44
CA PRO A 63 8.84 -19.18 16.59
C PRO A 63 10.34 -18.90 16.38
N TYR A 64 10.69 -17.96 15.49
CA TYR A 64 12.08 -17.61 15.22
C TYR A 64 12.74 -16.85 16.38
N ARG A 65 11.96 -16.14 17.21
CA ARG A 65 12.44 -15.52 18.45
C ARG A 65 13.06 -16.55 19.40
N TYR A 66 12.48 -17.75 19.47
CA TYR A 66 12.98 -18.82 20.31
C TYR A 66 14.06 -19.66 19.60
N LEU A 67 13.87 -19.93 18.30
CA LEU A 67 14.76 -20.79 17.52
C LEU A 67 16.21 -20.27 17.47
N GLN A 68 16.40 -18.94 17.44
CA GLN A 68 17.74 -18.34 17.49
C GLN A 68 18.54 -18.78 18.73
N TYR A 69 17.91 -18.84 19.90
CA TYR A 69 18.58 -19.22 21.15
C TYR A 69 18.95 -20.70 21.14
N CYS A 70 18.10 -21.55 20.56
CA CYS A 70 18.40 -22.97 20.40
C CYS A 70 19.66 -23.19 19.55
N TYR A 71 19.76 -22.54 18.38
CA TYR A 71 20.94 -22.62 17.53
C TYR A 71 22.19 -22.06 18.22
N TRP A 72 22.06 -20.92 18.91
CA TRP A 72 23.14 -20.32 19.66
C TRP A 72 23.70 -21.28 20.72
N LYS A 73 22.82 -21.92 21.52
CA LYS A 73 23.23 -22.88 22.55
C LYS A 73 23.88 -24.15 21.99
N GLN A 74 23.65 -24.46 20.72
CA GLN A 74 24.30 -25.57 20.01
C GLN A 74 25.62 -25.17 19.32
N GLY A 75 26.01 -23.89 19.38
CA GLY A 75 27.19 -23.38 18.69
C GLY A 75 27.00 -23.14 17.18
N ASP A 76 25.75 -23.16 16.70
CA ASP A 76 25.41 -22.93 15.29
C ASP A 76 25.12 -21.43 15.04
N LEU A 77 26.20 -20.65 15.00
CA LEU A 77 26.13 -19.20 14.77
C LEU A 77 25.38 -18.83 13.47
N PRO A 78 25.63 -19.46 12.30
CA PRO A 78 24.93 -19.12 11.06
C PRO A 78 23.41 -19.26 11.17
N ASN A 79 22.91 -20.32 11.81
CA ASN A 79 21.48 -20.52 11.93
C ASN A 79 20.85 -19.68 13.05
N ALA A 80 21.61 -19.35 14.09
CA ALA A 80 21.19 -18.38 15.10
C ALA A 80 20.95 -17.00 14.48
N ILE A 81 21.90 -16.51 13.67
CA ILE A 81 21.78 -15.22 12.96
C ILE A 81 20.59 -15.25 12.01
N LYS A 82 20.46 -16.28 11.17
CA LYS A 82 19.33 -16.39 10.23
C LYS A 82 17.98 -16.38 10.95
N ALA A 83 17.87 -17.05 12.09
CA ALA A 83 16.63 -17.06 12.87
C ALA A 83 16.36 -15.68 13.50
N ALA A 84 17.37 -15.05 14.11
CA ALA A 84 17.24 -13.71 14.69
C ALA A 84 16.86 -12.67 13.63
N TYR A 85 17.50 -12.72 12.46
CA TYR A 85 17.22 -11.82 11.34
C TYR A 85 15.81 -12.05 10.77
N THR A 86 15.37 -13.31 10.62
CA THR A 86 14.00 -13.64 10.19
C THR A 86 12.93 -13.07 11.14
N TYR A 87 13.20 -13.05 12.44
CA TYR A 87 12.32 -12.43 13.43
C TYR A 87 12.35 -10.90 13.35
N LEU A 88 13.55 -10.32 13.22
CA LEU A 88 13.75 -8.87 13.08
C LEU A 88 13.03 -8.31 11.85
N THR A 89 13.05 -9.00 10.71
CA THR A 89 12.39 -8.52 9.50
C THR A 89 10.87 -8.44 9.63
N ALA A 90 10.23 -9.23 10.51
CA ALA A 90 8.80 -9.05 10.83
C ALA A 90 8.56 -8.01 11.94
N ASN A 91 9.52 -7.84 12.86
CA ASN A 91 9.36 -7.04 14.08
C ASN A 91 10.48 -5.98 14.24
N PRO A 92 10.68 -5.08 13.26
CA PRO A 92 11.86 -4.20 13.21
C PRO A 92 11.87 -3.09 14.27
N ARG A 93 10.74 -2.84 14.93
CA ARG A 93 10.61 -1.85 16.02
C ARG A 93 10.81 -2.46 17.40
N GLU A 94 10.93 -3.79 17.51
CA GLU A 94 11.17 -4.44 18.79
C GLU A 94 12.65 -4.34 19.18
N LYS A 95 12.91 -3.71 20.32
CA LYS A 95 14.27 -3.53 20.85
C LYS A 95 15.01 -4.87 21.01
N GLU A 96 14.34 -5.90 21.51
CA GLU A 96 14.94 -7.22 21.71
C GLU A 96 15.39 -7.87 20.39
N ALA A 97 14.62 -7.68 19.30
CA ALA A 97 15.00 -8.22 17.99
C ALA A 97 16.28 -7.53 17.47
N LEU A 98 16.38 -6.22 17.63
CA LEU A 98 17.56 -5.42 17.25
C LEU A 98 18.79 -5.82 18.08
N ASP A 99 18.64 -5.87 19.40
CA ASP A 99 19.72 -6.20 20.35
C ASP A 99 20.27 -7.62 20.07
N ASN A 100 19.40 -8.59 19.78
CA ASN A 100 19.80 -9.96 19.48
C ASN A 100 20.62 -10.06 18.17
N VAL A 101 20.17 -9.41 17.09
CA VAL A 101 20.91 -9.42 15.82
C VAL A 101 22.26 -8.73 15.98
N ALA A 102 22.29 -7.57 16.65
CA ALA A 102 23.53 -6.85 16.96
C ALA A 102 24.51 -7.73 17.76
N PHE A 103 24.03 -8.42 18.80
CA PHE A 103 24.84 -9.36 19.57
C PHE A 103 25.50 -10.44 18.70
N TYR A 104 24.77 -11.06 17.76
CA TYR A 104 25.36 -12.09 16.91
C TYR A 104 26.35 -11.52 15.88
N MET A 105 26.14 -10.29 15.41
CA MET A 105 27.06 -9.62 14.47
C MET A 105 28.43 -9.32 15.11
N GLU A 106 28.50 -9.24 16.43
CA GLU A 106 29.75 -9.06 17.19
C GLU A 106 30.52 -10.37 17.41
N GLN A 107 29.94 -11.53 17.10
CA GLN A 107 30.55 -12.82 17.38
C GLN A 107 31.66 -13.18 16.37
N PRO A 108 32.72 -13.89 16.82
CA PRO A 108 33.73 -14.43 15.90
C PRO A 108 33.10 -15.36 14.85
N GLY A 109 33.40 -15.11 13.58
CA GLY A 109 32.86 -15.89 12.46
C GLY A 109 31.60 -15.31 11.82
N TYR A 110 31.10 -14.17 12.29
CA TYR A 110 30.08 -13.40 11.57
C TYR A 110 30.58 -12.99 10.17
N VAL A 111 29.72 -13.19 9.16
CA VAL A 111 29.84 -12.56 7.84
C VAL A 111 28.46 -12.06 7.39
N GLN A 112 28.43 -10.99 6.58
CA GLN A 112 27.21 -10.28 6.19
C GLN A 112 26.19 -11.20 5.49
N GLU A 113 26.66 -12.21 4.76
CA GLU A 113 25.84 -13.18 4.02
C GLU A 113 25.02 -14.09 4.94
N MET A 114 25.24 -14.06 6.26
CA MET A 114 24.41 -14.77 7.23
C MET A 114 23.08 -14.06 7.53
N LEU A 115 22.94 -12.78 7.20
CA LEU A 115 21.70 -12.00 7.35
C LEU A 115 20.68 -12.39 6.28
N VAL A 116 20.07 -13.56 6.45
CA VAL A 116 19.10 -14.13 5.52
C VAL A 116 17.77 -14.33 6.23
N ASP A 117 16.74 -13.71 5.68
CA ASP A 117 15.35 -13.97 6.07
C ASP A 117 14.90 -15.31 5.47
N ARG A 118 14.69 -16.31 6.35
CA ARG A 118 14.27 -17.65 5.95
C ARG A 118 12.84 -17.72 5.45
N LEU A 119 12.04 -16.70 5.73
CA LEU A 119 10.66 -16.58 5.28
C LEU A 119 10.49 -15.46 4.25
N GLN A 120 11.59 -15.03 3.61
CA GLN A 120 11.53 -14.04 2.54
C GLN A 120 10.57 -14.49 1.44
N MET A 121 9.60 -13.65 1.13
CA MET A 121 8.64 -13.94 0.07
C MET A 121 9.29 -13.75 -1.30
N LYS A 122 8.81 -14.49 -2.30
CA LYS A 122 9.38 -14.47 -3.66
C LYS A 122 9.30 -13.07 -4.30
N PHE A 123 8.20 -12.35 -4.11
CA PHE A 123 8.07 -11.00 -4.62
C PHE A 123 9.10 -10.07 -3.98
N GLU A 124 9.38 -10.19 -2.68
CA GLU A 124 10.39 -9.38 -1.99
C GLU A 124 11.77 -9.57 -2.60
N ALA A 125 12.19 -10.84 -2.78
CA ALA A 125 13.49 -11.16 -3.36
C ALA A 125 13.66 -10.53 -4.76
N LYS A 126 12.64 -10.66 -5.61
CA LYS A 126 12.64 -10.07 -6.95
C LYS A 126 12.55 -8.54 -6.93
N TYR A 127 11.79 -7.95 -6.00
CA TYR A 127 11.71 -6.50 -5.83
C TYR A 127 13.09 -5.93 -5.51
N MET A 128 13.78 -6.52 -4.52
CA MET A 128 15.12 -6.10 -4.15
C MET A 128 16.10 -6.24 -5.32
N SER A 129 16.06 -7.37 -6.03
CA SER A 129 16.89 -7.61 -7.22
C SER A 129 16.66 -6.53 -8.29
N GLY A 130 15.39 -6.21 -8.56
CA GLY A 130 15.01 -5.15 -9.50
C GLY A 130 15.48 -3.76 -9.08
N VAL A 131 15.40 -3.42 -7.79
CA VAL A 131 15.90 -2.15 -7.25
C VAL A 131 17.43 -2.08 -7.29
N VAL A 132 18.13 -3.19 -7.05
CA VAL A 132 19.59 -3.28 -7.23
C VAL A 132 19.95 -3.05 -8.69
N ALA A 133 19.27 -3.74 -9.61
CA ALA A 133 19.48 -3.59 -11.04
C ALA A 133 19.20 -2.16 -11.53
N TYR A 134 18.18 -1.49 -11.00
CA TYR A 134 17.95 -0.06 -11.22
C TYR A 134 19.15 0.80 -10.81
N LYS A 135 19.70 0.56 -9.61
CA LYS A 135 20.86 1.31 -9.08
C LYS A 135 22.14 1.05 -9.87
N THR A 136 22.31 -0.15 -10.41
CA THR A 136 23.47 -0.54 -11.21
C THR A 136 23.27 -0.33 -12.71
N GLU A 137 22.17 0.32 -13.11
CA GLU A 137 21.81 0.58 -14.51
C GLU A 137 21.64 -0.66 -15.40
N ASP A 138 21.38 -1.84 -14.80
CA ASP A 138 20.98 -3.04 -15.54
C ASP A 138 19.47 -2.96 -15.83
N TRP A 139 19.12 -2.22 -16.88
CA TRP A 139 17.73 -1.93 -17.20
C TRP A 139 16.92 -3.18 -17.59
N GLN A 140 17.55 -4.19 -18.18
CA GLN A 140 16.88 -5.42 -18.58
C GLN A 140 16.51 -6.25 -17.35
N THR A 141 17.45 -6.45 -16.44
CA THR A 141 17.17 -7.13 -15.17
C THR A 141 16.18 -6.34 -14.34
N CYS A 142 16.30 -5.01 -14.28
CA CYS A 142 15.35 -4.15 -13.58
C CYS A 142 13.91 -4.37 -14.07
N MET A 143 13.66 -4.28 -15.38
CA MET A 143 12.31 -4.49 -15.93
C MET A 143 11.78 -5.88 -15.64
N ARG A 144 12.61 -6.91 -15.87
CA ARG A 144 12.22 -8.31 -15.66
C ARG A 144 11.87 -8.60 -14.21
N ASP A 145 12.78 -8.30 -13.28
CA ASP A 145 12.61 -8.65 -11.87
C ASP A 145 11.49 -7.84 -11.20
N LEU A 146 11.32 -6.56 -11.54
CA LEU A 146 10.20 -5.76 -11.00
C LEU A 146 8.85 -6.22 -11.56
N SER A 147 8.77 -6.55 -12.84
CA SER A 147 7.51 -7.03 -13.44
C SER A 147 7.10 -8.37 -12.83
N ASP A 148 8.05 -9.30 -12.76
CA ASP A 148 7.85 -10.61 -12.14
C ASP A 148 7.49 -10.49 -10.64
N SER A 149 8.14 -9.57 -9.93
CA SER A 149 7.86 -9.31 -8.52
C SER A 149 6.44 -8.78 -8.35
N MET A 150 6.01 -7.83 -9.20
CA MET A 150 4.65 -7.28 -9.16
C MET A 150 3.58 -8.35 -9.42
N GLU A 151 3.81 -9.25 -10.38
CA GLU A 151 2.89 -10.37 -10.63
C GLU A 151 2.76 -11.28 -9.41
N GLU A 152 3.88 -11.66 -8.80
CA GLU A 152 3.86 -12.47 -7.58
C GLU A 152 3.22 -11.73 -6.40
N TYR A 153 3.44 -10.42 -6.28
CA TYR A 153 2.77 -9.58 -5.27
C TYR A 153 1.24 -9.63 -5.42
N PHE A 154 0.70 -9.54 -6.64
CA PHE A 154 -0.74 -9.70 -6.86
C PHE A 154 -1.23 -11.11 -6.45
N ASN A 155 -0.45 -12.15 -6.71
CA ASN A 155 -0.79 -13.51 -6.25
C ASN A 155 -0.83 -13.61 -4.72
N GLU A 156 0.13 -12.98 -4.03
CA GLU A 156 0.18 -12.96 -2.56
C GLU A 156 -0.96 -12.13 -1.96
N ILE A 157 -1.39 -11.05 -2.63
CA ILE A 157 -2.59 -10.29 -2.24
C ILE A 157 -3.82 -11.20 -2.24
N GLU A 158 -4.03 -11.98 -3.31
CA GLU A 158 -5.20 -12.87 -3.39
C GLU A 158 -5.13 -14.02 -2.35
N LYS A 159 -3.94 -14.56 -2.08
CA LYS A 159 -3.73 -15.54 -1.00
C LYS A 159 -4.07 -14.94 0.38
N CYS A 160 -3.55 -13.75 0.68
CA CYS A 160 -3.86 -13.03 1.91
C CYS A 160 -5.37 -12.83 2.07
N ARG A 161 -6.04 -12.35 1.01
CA ARG A 161 -7.47 -12.08 1.01
C ARG A 161 -8.31 -13.35 1.20
N THR A 162 -7.83 -14.49 0.71
CA THR A 162 -8.49 -15.80 0.89
C THR A 162 -8.45 -16.24 2.36
N ILE A 163 -7.34 -16.02 3.05
CA ILE A 163 -7.16 -16.41 4.46
C ILE A 163 -8.06 -15.58 5.40
N CYS A 164 -8.41 -14.35 5.03
CA CYS A 164 -9.27 -13.48 5.84
C CYS A 164 -10.66 -14.06 6.19
N GLU A 165 -11.15 -15.04 5.43
CA GLU A 165 -12.42 -15.73 5.75
C GLU A 165 -12.29 -16.72 6.91
N ASP A 166 -11.08 -17.17 7.22
CA ASP A 166 -10.78 -18.04 8.36
C ASP A 166 -10.32 -17.22 9.60
N GLU A 167 -10.06 -15.91 9.48
CA GLU A 167 -9.66 -14.98 10.55
C GLU A 167 -10.84 -14.18 11.14
N LEU A 168 -11.99 -14.82 11.36
CA LEU A 168 -13.14 -14.13 11.96
C LEU A 168 -12.83 -13.71 13.41
N ASN A 169 -12.98 -12.41 13.69
CA ASN A 169 -12.95 -11.92 15.06
C ASN A 169 -14.32 -12.11 15.70
N TRP A 170 -14.48 -13.16 16.51
CA TRP A 170 -15.75 -13.44 17.20
C TRP A 170 -16.04 -12.48 18.35
N GLU A 171 -15.04 -11.74 18.86
CA GLU A 171 -15.24 -10.75 19.91
C GLU A 171 -16.13 -9.59 19.43
N SER A 172 -16.19 -9.31 18.12
CA SER A 172 -17.09 -8.30 17.56
C SER A 172 -18.55 -8.76 17.47
N ILE A 173 -18.84 -10.02 17.80
CA ILE A 173 -20.16 -10.66 17.68
C ILE A 173 -20.77 -10.93 19.07
N ASP A 174 -19.95 -10.91 20.12
CA ASP A 174 -20.32 -11.31 21.49
C ASP A 174 -21.27 -10.32 22.21
N GLY A 175 -21.50 -9.14 21.63
CA GLY A 175 -22.43 -8.12 22.14
C GLY A 175 -23.92 -8.33 21.77
N LEU A 176 -24.27 -9.52 21.26
CA LEU A 176 -25.61 -10.04 20.91
C LEU A 176 -26.72 -8.97 20.74
N ASN A 177 -26.70 -8.29 19.61
CA ASN A 177 -27.95 -7.87 18.98
C ASN A 177 -28.45 -9.06 18.13
N PRO A 178 -29.64 -9.62 18.40
CA PRO A 178 -30.14 -10.81 17.69
C PRO A 178 -30.57 -10.53 16.24
N GLU A 179 -30.59 -9.26 15.80
CA GLU A 179 -30.99 -8.91 14.44
C GLU A 179 -29.96 -9.40 13.42
N MET A 180 -30.42 -10.22 12.48
CA MET A 180 -29.59 -10.88 11.48
C MET A 180 -28.75 -9.90 10.64
N SER A 181 -29.33 -8.75 10.28
CA SER A 181 -28.64 -7.70 9.52
C SER A 181 -27.41 -7.18 10.26
N ILE A 182 -27.51 -6.95 11.56
CA ILE A 182 -26.41 -6.42 12.40
C ILE A 182 -25.30 -7.46 12.54
N VAL A 183 -25.65 -8.72 12.78
CA VAL A 183 -24.67 -9.82 12.87
C VAL A 183 -23.95 -10.01 11.53
N LEU A 184 -24.70 -10.07 10.42
CA LEU A 184 -24.14 -10.25 9.08
C LEU A 184 -23.21 -9.10 8.70
N THR A 185 -23.61 -7.86 8.97
CA THR A 185 -22.75 -6.69 8.75
C THR A 185 -21.48 -6.79 9.57
N SER A 186 -21.57 -7.15 10.85
CA SER A 186 -20.40 -7.24 11.74
C SER A 186 -19.39 -8.30 11.26
N VAL A 187 -19.88 -9.48 10.88
CA VAL A 187 -19.07 -10.58 10.30
C VAL A 187 -18.43 -10.14 8.98
N TYR A 188 -19.22 -9.60 8.06
CA TYR A 188 -18.73 -9.17 6.75
C TYR A 188 -17.65 -8.09 6.90
N MET A 189 -17.84 -7.14 7.82
CA MET A 189 -16.88 -6.07 8.07
C MET A 189 -15.57 -6.57 8.68
N SER A 190 -15.60 -7.61 9.52
CA SER A 190 -14.37 -8.27 10.01
C SER A 190 -13.54 -8.79 8.84
N VAL A 191 -14.18 -9.51 7.91
CA VAL A 191 -13.52 -10.07 6.72
C VAL A 191 -13.06 -8.95 5.78
N LEU A 192 -13.89 -7.94 5.54
CA LEU A 192 -13.59 -6.85 4.62
C LEU A 192 -12.38 -6.03 5.07
N ARG A 193 -12.30 -5.70 6.37
CA ARG A 193 -11.15 -4.98 6.92
C ARG A 193 -9.86 -5.78 6.75
N CYS A 194 -9.89 -7.09 7.04
CA CYS A 194 -8.73 -7.95 6.78
C CYS A 194 -8.33 -7.95 5.29
N LYS A 195 -9.31 -8.10 4.38
CA LYS A 195 -9.09 -8.12 2.93
C LYS A 195 -8.51 -6.79 2.40
N ASN A 196 -8.98 -5.66 2.92
CA ASN A 196 -8.50 -4.34 2.55
C ASN A 196 -7.10 -4.04 3.11
N ASP A 197 -6.72 -4.65 4.23
CA ASP A 197 -5.41 -4.49 4.87
C ASP A 197 -4.29 -5.33 4.24
N CYS A 198 -4.61 -6.30 3.38
CA CYS A 198 -3.61 -7.15 2.72
C CYS A 198 -2.45 -6.41 2.02
N PRO A 199 -2.67 -5.30 1.27
CA PRO A 199 -1.57 -4.48 0.74
C PRO A 199 -0.63 -3.95 1.81
N SER A 200 -1.17 -3.52 2.96
CA SER A 200 -0.38 -3.05 4.11
C SER A 200 0.42 -4.19 4.73
N LYS A 201 -0.20 -5.36 4.93
CA LYS A 201 0.46 -6.58 5.45
C LYS A 201 1.64 -7.02 4.58
N LEU A 202 1.54 -6.83 3.26
CA LEU A 202 2.55 -7.21 2.27
C LEU A 202 3.49 -6.05 1.88
N SER A 203 3.40 -4.89 2.54
CA SER A 203 4.18 -3.70 2.20
C SER A 203 5.63 -3.74 2.68
N ARG A 204 6.00 -4.75 3.47
CA ARG A 204 7.34 -4.89 4.04
C ARG A 204 8.25 -5.68 3.11
N VAL A 205 9.41 -5.12 2.79
CA VAL A 205 10.47 -5.80 2.04
C VAL A 205 11.73 -5.77 2.89
N ASN A 206 12.22 -6.95 3.28
CA ASN A 206 13.44 -7.10 4.09
C ASN A 206 13.45 -6.22 5.36
N GLY A 207 12.36 -6.25 6.13
CA GLY A 207 12.22 -5.46 7.37
C GLY A 207 11.79 -4.00 7.17
N ARG A 208 11.96 -3.43 5.98
CA ARG A 208 11.57 -2.04 5.69
C ARG A 208 10.16 -1.98 5.14
N GLU A 209 9.34 -1.11 5.72
CA GLU A 209 8.02 -0.80 5.21
C GLU A 209 8.13 0.11 3.98
N ILE A 210 7.48 -0.29 2.88
CA ILE A 210 7.43 0.47 1.63
C ILE A 210 6.01 1.02 1.45
N ASN A 211 5.86 2.31 1.75
CA ASN A 211 4.59 3.01 1.61
C ASN A 211 4.12 2.98 0.15
N GLY A 212 2.99 2.33 -0.10
CA GLY A 212 2.47 2.16 -1.45
C GLY A 212 3.36 1.30 -2.34
N LEU A 213 3.77 0.11 -1.85
CA LEU A 213 4.60 -0.85 -2.59
C LEU A 213 4.15 -1.05 -4.05
N LEU A 214 2.84 -1.20 -4.30
CA LEU A 214 2.31 -1.34 -5.65
C LEU A 214 2.67 -0.15 -6.56
N ALA A 215 2.56 1.08 -6.06
CA ALA A 215 2.93 2.28 -6.80
C ALA A 215 4.45 2.35 -7.05
N SER A 216 5.25 1.92 -6.07
CA SER A 216 6.71 1.93 -6.19
C SER A 216 7.24 1.06 -7.34
N TYR A 217 6.56 -0.03 -7.70
CA TYR A 217 6.91 -0.80 -8.89
C TYR A 217 6.90 0.06 -10.14
N PHE A 218 5.85 0.86 -10.31
CA PHE A 218 5.68 1.72 -11.48
C PHE A 218 6.64 2.90 -11.47
N ASP A 219 7.06 3.36 -10.31
CA ASP A 219 8.08 4.39 -10.20
C ASP A 219 9.44 3.91 -10.73
N TYR A 220 9.84 2.69 -10.38
CA TYR A 220 11.07 2.08 -10.92
C TYR A 220 10.92 1.61 -12.37
N LEU A 221 9.82 0.92 -12.70
CA LEU A 221 9.56 0.40 -14.04
C LEU A 221 9.53 1.53 -15.07
N HIS A 222 8.92 2.68 -14.74
CA HIS A 222 8.93 3.88 -15.58
C HIS A 222 10.35 4.21 -16.06
N VAL A 223 11.32 4.31 -15.15
CA VAL A 223 12.69 4.67 -15.50
C VAL A 223 13.36 3.57 -16.30
N CYS A 224 13.23 2.31 -15.88
CA CYS A 224 13.87 1.18 -16.57
C CYS A 224 13.34 0.99 -18.00
N GLN A 225 12.04 1.19 -18.20
CA GLN A 225 11.39 1.19 -19.51
C GLN A 225 11.84 2.37 -20.36
N PHE A 226 11.87 3.59 -19.79
CA PHE A 226 12.31 4.78 -20.51
C PHE A 226 13.77 4.66 -20.98
N LYS A 227 14.67 4.21 -20.09
CA LYS A 227 16.10 3.99 -20.40
C LYS A 227 16.32 2.89 -21.44
N SER A 228 15.39 1.95 -21.54
CA SER A 228 15.40 0.85 -22.52
C SER A 228 14.61 1.17 -23.80
N ASN A 229 14.18 2.41 -24.01
CA ASN A 229 13.37 2.87 -25.17
C ASN A 229 11.95 2.27 -25.28
N TYR A 230 11.40 1.73 -24.20
CA TYR A 230 10.01 1.29 -24.11
C TYR A 230 9.08 2.44 -23.71
N GLY A 231 8.99 3.47 -24.56
CA GLY A 231 8.32 4.74 -24.22
C GLY A 231 6.82 4.62 -23.92
N ARG A 232 6.10 3.71 -24.60
CA ARG A 232 4.67 3.46 -24.33
C ARG A 232 4.46 2.82 -22.96
N ASP A 233 5.29 1.84 -22.62
CA ASP A 233 5.24 1.18 -21.32
C ASP A 233 5.60 2.15 -20.19
N ALA A 234 6.60 3.01 -20.41
CA ALA A 234 6.95 4.08 -19.48
C ALA A 234 5.77 5.04 -19.22
N CYS A 235 5.01 5.42 -20.26
CA CYS A 235 3.80 6.25 -20.10
C CYS A 235 2.67 5.51 -19.36
N GLN A 236 2.50 4.20 -19.60
CA GLN A 236 1.56 3.39 -18.83
C GLN A 236 1.96 3.27 -17.36
N SER A 237 3.26 3.10 -17.06
CA SER A 237 3.78 3.11 -15.68
C SER A 237 3.52 4.44 -14.98
N VAL A 238 3.71 5.58 -15.67
CA VAL A 238 3.32 6.90 -15.15
C VAL A 238 1.82 6.95 -14.85
N ALA A 239 0.97 6.44 -15.74
CA ALA A 239 -0.47 6.44 -15.53
C ALA A 239 -0.89 5.53 -14.35
N ASN A 240 -0.26 4.36 -14.21
CA ASN A 240 -0.48 3.45 -13.09
C ASN A 240 -0.06 4.07 -11.76
N SER A 241 1.12 4.68 -11.69
CA SER A 241 1.59 5.35 -10.47
C SER A 241 0.68 6.51 -10.08
N LEU A 242 0.22 7.33 -11.04
CA LEU A 242 -0.70 8.44 -10.77
C LEU A 242 -2.10 7.96 -10.36
N LEU A 243 -2.58 6.82 -10.86
CA LEU A 243 -3.85 6.24 -10.40
C LEU A 243 -3.77 5.79 -8.93
N LEU A 244 -2.63 5.21 -8.53
CA LEU A 244 -2.41 4.72 -7.17
C LEU A 244 -1.99 5.82 -6.19
N GLN A 245 -1.26 6.82 -6.68
CA GLN A 245 -0.72 7.95 -5.92
C GLN A 245 -0.89 9.24 -6.75
N PRO A 246 -2.09 9.85 -6.74
CA PRO A 246 -2.40 11.01 -7.57
C PRO A 246 -1.52 12.23 -7.28
N ASN A 247 -0.97 12.32 -6.08
CA ASN A 247 -0.12 13.43 -5.63
C ASN A 247 1.38 13.17 -5.85
N ASN A 248 1.76 12.14 -6.60
CA ASN A 248 3.16 11.83 -6.90
C ASN A 248 3.80 12.94 -7.76
N PRO A 249 4.69 13.80 -7.21
CA PRO A 249 5.21 14.95 -7.94
C PRO A 249 6.15 14.55 -9.08
N ILE A 250 6.84 13.41 -8.94
CA ILE A 250 7.75 12.87 -9.96
C ILE A 250 6.94 12.45 -11.17
N MET A 251 5.91 11.64 -10.95
CA MET A 251 5.09 11.12 -12.03
C MET A 251 4.26 12.21 -12.70
N ARG A 252 3.84 13.25 -11.97
CA ARG A 252 3.21 14.43 -12.58
C ARG A 252 4.17 15.16 -13.54
N ARG A 253 5.43 15.39 -13.14
CA ARG A 253 6.44 15.99 -14.03
C ARG A 253 6.74 15.10 -15.23
N ASN A 254 6.84 13.79 -15.03
CA ASN A 254 7.07 12.83 -16.13
C ASN A 254 5.89 12.83 -17.11
N ARG A 255 4.65 12.86 -16.61
CA ARG A 255 3.46 12.97 -17.47
C ARG A 255 3.49 14.24 -18.30
N LEU A 256 3.77 15.40 -17.70
CA LEU A 256 3.92 16.66 -18.41
C LEU A 256 5.00 16.56 -19.50
N PHE A 257 6.19 16.08 -19.14
CA PHE A 257 7.31 15.91 -20.07
C PHE A 257 6.92 15.10 -21.31
N TYR A 258 6.29 13.94 -21.11
CA TYR A 258 5.87 13.07 -22.20
C TYR A 258 4.73 13.66 -23.03
N SER A 259 3.75 14.31 -22.40
CA SER A 259 2.66 15.00 -23.09
C SER A 259 3.19 16.10 -24.01
N THR A 260 4.11 16.93 -23.54
CA THR A 260 4.73 18.01 -24.33
C THR A 260 5.59 17.46 -25.46
N LYS A 261 6.31 16.36 -25.24
CA LYS A 261 7.26 15.82 -26.21
C LYS A 261 6.60 15.05 -27.35
N TYR A 262 5.54 14.29 -27.07
CA TYR A 262 5.03 13.29 -28.01
C TYR A 262 3.64 13.60 -28.56
N SER A 263 2.78 14.37 -27.88
CA SER A 263 1.43 14.76 -28.37
C SER A 263 0.58 13.61 -28.96
N ILE A 264 0.73 12.38 -28.43
CA ILE A 264 -0.04 11.20 -28.86
C ILE A 264 -1.20 10.97 -27.88
N ALA A 265 -2.41 10.85 -28.42
CA ALA A 265 -3.60 10.51 -27.63
C ALA A 265 -3.52 9.09 -27.06
N GLY A 266 -4.01 8.90 -25.84
CA GLY A 266 -4.11 7.58 -25.21
C GLY A 266 -2.79 6.98 -24.70
N LEU A 267 -1.70 7.76 -24.63
CA LEU A 267 -0.42 7.30 -24.05
C LEU A 267 -0.55 6.91 -22.57
N PHE A 268 -1.40 7.62 -21.82
CA PHE A 268 -1.54 7.45 -20.37
C PHE A 268 -2.79 6.66 -20.04
N LYS A 269 -2.74 5.35 -20.30
CA LYS A 269 -3.81 4.43 -19.93
C LYS A 269 -3.29 3.44 -18.89
N PRO A 270 -3.81 3.47 -17.64
CA PRO A 270 -3.46 2.49 -16.63
C PRO A 270 -3.77 1.06 -17.11
N SER A 271 -3.00 0.09 -16.62
CA SER A 271 -3.21 -1.32 -16.92
C SER A 271 -4.45 -1.86 -16.22
N LYS A 272 -5.11 -2.85 -16.85
CA LYS A 272 -6.40 -3.39 -16.39
C LYS A 272 -6.36 -3.89 -14.94
N ASN A 273 -5.32 -4.63 -14.58
CA ASN A 273 -5.13 -5.15 -13.22
C ASN A 273 -5.03 -4.04 -12.16
N VAL A 274 -4.36 -2.92 -12.47
CA VAL A 274 -4.23 -1.77 -11.56
C VAL A 274 -5.55 -1.03 -11.43
N ILE A 275 -6.31 -0.89 -12.52
CA ILE A 275 -7.66 -0.32 -12.50
C ILE A 275 -8.59 -1.16 -11.61
N GLU A 276 -8.58 -2.49 -11.79
CA GLU A 276 -9.39 -3.42 -10.99
C GLU A 276 -9.02 -3.36 -9.50
N PHE A 277 -7.72 -3.36 -9.19
CA PHE A 277 -7.21 -3.20 -7.84
C PHE A 277 -7.67 -1.88 -7.20
N HIS A 278 -7.45 -0.75 -7.89
CA HIS A 278 -7.81 0.58 -7.39
C HIS A 278 -9.32 0.72 -7.19
N ARG A 279 -10.13 0.24 -8.14
CA ARG A 279 -11.59 0.25 -8.03
C ARG A 279 -12.06 -0.48 -6.78
N ARG A 280 -11.53 -1.68 -6.57
CA ARG A 280 -11.84 -2.49 -5.39
C ARG A 280 -11.44 -1.76 -4.12
N ASP A 281 -10.19 -1.31 -4.02
CA ASP A 281 -9.67 -0.64 -2.83
C ASP A 281 -10.50 0.60 -2.44
N VAL A 282 -10.86 1.45 -3.41
CA VAL A 282 -11.70 2.64 -3.16
C VAL A 282 -13.09 2.27 -2.65
N LEU A 283 -13.75 1.28 -3.26
CA LEU A 283 -15.09 0.87 -2.84
C LEU A 283 -15.08 0.16 -1.48
N GLU A 284 -14.08 -0.69 -1.22
CA GLU A 284 -13.91 -1.35 0.08
C GLU A 284 -13.69 -0.30 1.18
N LYS A 285 -12.79 0.66 0.97
CA LYS A 285 -12.55 1.76 1.92
C LYS A 285 -13.79 2.61 2.14
N ARG A 286 -14.55 2.92 1.08
CA ARG A 286 -15.81 3.68 1.19
C ARG A 286 -16.81 2.96 2.10
N PHE A 287 -16.94 1.64 1.97
CA PHE A 287 -17.83 0.87 2.85
C PHE A 287 -17.28 0.79 4.28
N ILE A 288 -15.98 0.56 4.46
CA ILE A 288 -15.34 0.57 5.78
C ILE A 288 -15.58 1.91 6.49
N SER A 289 -15.33 3.04 5.82
CA SER A 289 -15.58 4.37 6.36
C SER A 289 -17.04 4.60 6.74
N PHE A 290 -17.99 4.15 5.91
CA PHE A 290 -19.41 4.22 6.27
C PHE A 290 -19.70 3.50 7.59
N VAL A 291 -19.22 2.26 7.76
CA VAL A 291 -19.49 1.52 9.01
C VAL A 291 -18.76 2.15 10.20
N ASP A 292 -17.48 2.50 10.04
CA ASP A 292 -16.67 3.08 11.12
C ASP A 292 -17.26 4.40 11.63
N GLU A 293 -17.83 5.21 10.74
CA GLU A 293 -18.44 6.50 11.10
C GLU A 293 -19.86 6.35 11.67
N ARG A 294 -20.69 5.44 11.11
CA ARG A 294 -22.13 5.39 11.42
C ARG A 294 -22.50 4.41 12.53
N PHE A 295 -21.70 3.37 12.74
CA PHE A 295 -21.95 2.36 13.78
C PHE A 295 -21.21 2.69 15.09
N LYS A 296 -20.59 3.87 15.17
CA LYS A 296 -19.87 4.33 16.36
C LYS A 296 -20.85 4.71 17.47
N TYR A 297 -20.52 4.29 18.69
CA TYR A 297 -21.21 4.73 19.91
C TYR A 297 -20.43 5.86 20.56
N GLU A 298 -21.10 7.00 20.77
CA GLU A 298 -20.60 8.16 21.50
C GLU A 298 -21.51 8.40 22.71
N ASP A 299 -20.93 8.50 23.91
CA ASP A 299 -21.68 8.63 25.18
C ASP A 299 -22.77 7.57 25.39
N GLY A 300 -22.49 6.33 24.96
CA GLY A 300 -23.41 5.19 25.09
C GLY A 300 -24.61 5.25 24.12
N ARG A 301 -24.56 6.08 23.08
CA ARG A 301 -25.59 6.20 22.05
C ARG A 301 -24.98 6.13 20.66
N LEU A 302 -25.74 5.62 19.70
CA LEU A 302 -25.36 5.74 18.30
C LEU A 302 -25.35 7.21 17.88
N VAL A 303 -24.44 7.54 16.96
CA VAL A 303 -24.41 8.85 16.33
C VAL A 303 -25.76 9.15 15.65
N PRO A 304 -26.22 10.42 15.60
CA PRO A 304 -27.50 10.76 14.99
C PRO A 304 -27.57 10.36 13.52
N GLU A 305 -28.74 9.87 13.10
CA GLU A 305 -29.05 9.57 11.69
C GLU A 305 -28.81 10.82 10.82
N ARG A 306 -28.20 10.61 9.66
CA ARG A 306 -27.96 11.63 8.65
C ARG A 306 -28.70 11.26 7.37
N ALA A 307 -29.06 12.26 6.57
CA ALA A 307 -29.82 12.05 5.33
C ALA A 307 -29.10 11.15 4.31
N ASP A 308 -27.78 11.03 4.39
CA ASP A 308 -26.96 10.17 3.54
C ASP A 308 -26.94 8.70 3.97
N ASP A 309 -27.42 8.34 5.17
CA ASP A 309 -27.48 6.94 5.64
C ASP A 309 -28.37 6.05 4.76
N ARG A 310 -29.36 6.65 4.09
CA ARG A 310 -30.32 5.95 3.23
C ARG A 310 -29.99 6.05 1.74
N LYS A 311 -28.88 6.70 1.38
CA LYS A 311 -28.48 6.80 -0.03
C LYS A 311 -27.97 5.44 -0.51
N PRO A 312 -28.24 5.07 -1.78
CA PRO A 312 -27.61 3.91 -2.39
C PRO A 312 -26.09 4.00 -2.30
N PHE A 313 -25.43 2.84 -2.14
CA PHE A 313 -23.98 2.78 -2.14
C PHE A 313 -23.43 3.35 -3.45
N ASP A 314 -22.64 4.42 -3.33
CA ASP A 314 -21.97 5.03 -4.47
C ASP A 314 -20.95 4.04 -5.04
N ARG A 315 -21.14 3.65 -6.31
CA ARG A 315 -20.27 2.71 -7.04
C ARG A 315 -19.31 3.43 -7.99
N ASP A 316 -19.40 4.75 -8.06
CA ASP A 316 -18.59 5.56 -8.95
C ASP A 316 -17.19 5.72 -8.36
N VAL A 317 -16.21 5.41 -9.20
CA VAL A 317 -14.79 5.53 -8.89
C VAL A 317 -14.16 6.37 -9.98
N TRP A 318 -13.60 7.51 -9.59
CA TRP A 318 -12.89 8.41 -10.50
C TRP A 318 -11.55 7.78 -10.88
N MET A 319 -11.38 7.49 -12.16
CA MET A 319 -10.17 6.87 -12.73
C MET A 319 -9.36 7.83 -13.60
N GLU A 320 -9.93 9.00 -13.89
CA GLU A 320 -9.34 9.99 -14.78
C GLU A 320 -8.41 10.92 -14.02
N ASP A 321 -7.26 11.19 -14.65
CA ASP A 321 -6.30 12.17 -14.15
C ASP A 321 -6.76 13.59 -14.55
N ASN A 322 -7.47 14.22 -13.62
CA ASN A 322 -8.02 15.58 -13.78
C ASN A 322 -7.06 16.67 -13.28
N PHE A 323 -5.79 16.34 -13.02
CA PHE A 323 -4.83 17.33 -12.57
C PHE A 323 -4.53 18.34 -13.69
N ASP A 324 -4.58 19.64 -13.37
CA ASP A 324 -4.19 20.68 -14.30
C ASP A 324 -2.66 20.74 -14.44
N TYR A 325 -2.13 20.14 -15.50
CA TYR A 325 -0.70 20.11 -15.77
C TYR A 325 -0.10 21.48 -16.19
N SER A 326 -0.94 22.47 -16.54
CA SER A 326 -0.44 23.80 -16.91
C SER A 326 0.20 24.52 -15.72
N GLN A 327 -0.29 24.27 -14.50
CA GLN A 327 0.26 24.86 -13.27
C GLN A 327 1.71 24.44 -12.99
N LEU A 328 2.17 23.32 -13.55
CA LEU A 328 3.55 22.84 -13.41
C LEU A 328 4.53 23.54 -14.38
N GLN A 329 4.01 24.23 -15.39
CA GLN A 329 4.81 25.01 -16.34
C GLN A 329 5.15 26.41 -15.82
N VAL A 330 4.42 26.87 -14.80
CA VAL A 330 4.66 28.16 -14.14
C VAL A 330 5.92 28.07 -13.29
N GLU A 331 6.78 29.08 -13.31
CA GLU A 331 7.95 29.13 -12.42
C GLU A 331 7.52 29.07 -10.95
N LEU A 332 8.24 28.31 -10.11
CA LEU A 332 7.91 28.17 -8.68
C LEU A 332 8.40 29.37 -7.87
N ILE A 333 9.60 29.82 -8.23
CA ILE A 333 10.29 30.97 -7.66
C ILE A 333 10.79 31.85 -8.81
N ASN A 334 10.73 33.15 -8.62
CA ASN A 334 11.31 34.10 -9.58
C ASN A 334 12.78 34.41 -9.24
N GLU A 335 13.47 35.12 -10.14
CA GLU A 335 14.90 35.46 -10.00
C GLU A 335 15.22 36.28 -8.74
N MET A 336 14.32 37.19 -8.33
CA MET A 336 14.49 38.00 -7.13
C MET A 336 14.40 37.16 -5.86
N GLU A 337 13.37 36.31 -5.76
CA GLU A 337 13.17 35.38 -4.64
C GLU A 337 14.35 34.43 -4.50
N CYS A 338 14.84 33.92 -5.62
CA CYS A 338 15.99 33.02 -5.66
C CYS A 338 17.29 33.71 -5.23
N THR A 339 17.50 34.95 -5.65
CA THR A 339 18.65 35.76 -5.19
C THR A 339 18.57 36.02 -3.70
N ALA A 340 17.37 36.29 -3.17
CA ALA A 340 17.15 36.45 -1.73
C ALA A 340 17.45 35.16 -0.96
N LEU A 341 16.93 34.00 -1.42
CA LEU A 341 17.21 32.70 -0.78
C LEU A 341 18.69 32.35 -0.81
N ARG A 342 19.38 32.61 -1.92
CA ARG A 342 20.83 32.37 -2.05
C ARG A 342 21.65 33.25 -1.11
N ALA A 343 21.22 34.50 -0.88
CA ALA A 343 21.86 35.36 0.09
C ALA A 343 21.62 34.85 1.53
N LEU A 344 20.41 34.37 1.82
CA LEU A 344 20.05 33.81 3.12
C LEU A 344 20.78 32.49 3.42
N SER A 345 20.94 31.61 2.44
CA SER A 345 21.57 30.28 2.61
C SER A 345 23.03 30.32 3.03
N ALA A 346 23.73 31.45 2.86
CA ALA A 346 25.11 31.64 3.32
C ALA A 346 25.21 31.86 4.84
N PHE A 347 24.12 32.28 5.50
CA PHE A 347 24.10 32.65 6.92
C PHE A 347 23.01 31.93 7.70
N TYR A 348 22.27 31.03 7.05
CA TYR A 348 21.09 30.42 7.65
C TYR A 348 21.47 29.35 8.68
N VAL A 349 21.20 29.65 9.95
CA VAL A 349 21.19 28.68 11.06
C VAL A 349 19.95 28.98 11.88
N GLY A 350 18.88 28.17 11.76
CA GLY A 350 17.68 28.36 12.59
C GLY A 350 16.35 27.99 11.93
N LYS A 351 15.32 28.80 12.24
CA LYS A 351 13.92 28.59 11.85
C LYS A 351 13.64 29.03 10.42
N MET A 352 12.76 28.28 9.75
CA MET A 352 12.34 28.44 8.37
C MET A 352 12.09 29.91 7.97
N PRO A 353 12.77 30.45 6.93
CA PRO A 353 12.58 31.83 6.50
C PRO A 353 11.15 32.09 6.00
N PRO A 354 10.60 33.31 6.14
CA PRO A 354 9.26 33.65 5.63
C PRO A 354 9.08 33.34 4.13
N LEU A 355 10.09 33.63 3.32
CA LEU A 355 10.07 33.31 1.89
C LEU A 355 10.03 31.79 1.63
N ALA A 356 10.71 31.00 2.45
CA ALA A 356 10.61 29.55 2.36
C ALA A 356 9.18 29.07 2.72
N GLN A 357 8.49 29.74 3.66
CA GLN A 357 7.12 29.36 4.08
C GLN A 357 6.14 29.57 2.93
N GLU A 358 6.27 30.71 2.26
CA GLU A 358 5.54 31.01 1.04
C GLU A 358 5.80 29.98 -0.06
N ILE A 359 7.07 29.58 -0.27
CA ILE A 359 7.41 28.56 -1.26
C ILE A 359 6.84 27.19 -0.90
N GLN A 360 6.90 26.81 0.38
CA GLN A 360 6.29 25.57 0.85
C GLN A 360 4.77 25.57 0.59
N HIS A 361 4.10 26.71 0.78
CA HIS A 361 2.69 26.88 0.43
C HIS A 361 2.46 26.70 -1.08
N ARG A 362 3.27 27.35 -1.92
CA ARG A 362 3.19 27.19 -3.39
C ARG A 362 3.40 25.75 -3.83
N ILE A 363 4.34 25.01 -3.23
CA ILE A 363 4.56 23.59 -3.53
C ILE A 363 3.32 22.78 -3.11
N ARG A 364 2.78 23.04 -1.91
CA ARG A 364 1.57 22.38 -1.42
C ARG A 364 0.40 22.53 -2.38
N GLU A 365 0.13 23.75 -2.83
CA GLU A 365 -0.95 24.01 -3.79
C GLU A 365 -0.67 23.37 -5.15
N ARG A 366 0.54 23.58 -5.68
CA ARG A 366 0.94 23.13 -7.02
C ARG A 366 0.98 21.61 -7.16
N TYR A 367 1.49 20.91 -6.15
CA TYR A 367 1.65 19.46 -6.17
C TYR A 367 0.60 18.72 -5.35
N GLN A 368 -0.32 19.42 -4.68
CA GLN A 368 -1.34 18.83 -3.80
C GLN A 368 -0.71 17.88 -2.76
N THR A 369 0.50 18.21 -2.30
CA THR A 369 1.28 17.47 -1.29
C THR A 369 1.35 18.26 0.01
N GLN A 370 1.80 17.65 1.09
CA GLN A 370 2.06 18.34 2.37
C GLN A 370 3.57 18.35 2.67
N PRO A 371 4.38 19.13 1.92
CA PRO A 371 5.82 19.19 2.16
C PRO A 371 6.11 19.88 3.49
N GLU A 372 7.16 19.41 4.17
CA GLU A 372 7.76 20.05 5.33
C GLU A 372 9.16 20.55 4.98
N PHE A 373 9.48 21.77 5.41
CA PHE A 373 10.80 22.35 5.20
C PHE A 373 11.83 21.67 6.09
N GLU A 374 12.87 21.15 5.44
CA GLU A 374 14.00 20.51 6.11
C GLU A 374 15.17 21.50 6.30
N SER A 375 15.68 22.07 5.20
CA SER A 375 16.87 22.90 5.27
C SER A 375 17.00 23.88 4.09
N LEU A 376 17.88 24.87 4.26
CA LEU A 376 18.32 25.82 3.24
C LEU A 376 19.85 25.93 3.33
N SER A 377 20.57 25.43 2.33
CA SER A 377 22.04 25.39 2.34
C SER A 377 22.65 25.56 0.95
N CYS A 378 23.86 26.13 0.88
CA CYS A 378 24.67 26.23 -0.35
C CYS A 378 25.71 25.11 -0.52
N SER A 379 25.87 24.20 0.44
CA SER A 379 26.76 23.04 0.30
C SER A 379 26.12 21.96 -0.56
N LYS A 380 26.94 21.19 -1.31
CA LYS A 380 26.49 19.90 -1.86
C LYS A 380 25.99 19.07 -0.68
N MET A 381 24.69 18.77 -0.64
CA MET A 381 24.11 17.94 0.41
C MET A 381 24.82 16.58 0.42
N THR A 382 25.71 16.37 1.40
CA THR A 382 26.23 15.05 1.77
C THR A 382 25.46 14.46 2.96
N HIS A 383 24.41 15.15 3.43
CA HIS A 383 23.57 14.65 4.50
C HIS A 383 22.57 13.63 3.95
N GLU A 384 22.53 12.45 4.56
CA GLU A 384 21.40 11.53 4.45
C GLU A 384 20.15 12.27 4.88
N ILE A 385 19.29 12.59 3.91
CA ILE A 385 17.99 13.20 4.13
C ILE A 385 17.21 12.31 5.09
N SER A 386 16.77 12.87 6.22
CA SER A 386 16.07 12.14 7.28
C SER A 386 14.66 11.72 6.88
N CYS A 387 14.16 12.20 5.74
CA CYS A 387 12.80 11.95 5.31
C CYS A 387 12.63 10.48 4.90
N ALA A 388 11.62 9.83 5.46
CA ALA A 388 11.22 8.48 5.04
C ALA A 388 10.60 8.45 3.62
N GLU A 389 10.36 9.62 3.02
CA GLU A 389 9.65 9.83 1.74
C GLU A 389 10.46 10.64 0.70
N ARG A 390 9.83 10.95 -0.43
CA ARG A 390 10.38 11.74 -1.56
C ARG A 390 10.65 13.19 -1.13
N SER A 391 11.82 13.72 -1.48
CA SER A 391 12.21 15.11 -1.18
C SER A 391 11.99 16.06 -2.36
N PHE A 392 11.58 17.30 -2.06
CA PHE A 392 11.62 18.41 -2.99
C PHE A 392 12.92 19.19 -2.79
N ILE A 393 13.82 19.11 -3.76
CA ILE A 393 15.07 19.88 -3.75
C ILE A 393 14.93 21.01 -4.76
N LEU A 394 14.99 22.25 -4.29
CA LEU A 394 14.98 23.43 -5.14
C LEU A 394 16.41 23.93 -5.36
N SER A 395 16.83 23.94 -6.61
CA SER A 395 18.10 24.53 -7.00
C SER A 395 18.04 26.05 -6.84
N LEU A 396 19.05 26.58 -6.15
CA LEU A 396 19.30 28.02 -6.03
C LEU A 396 20.52 28.43 -6.85
N ASP A 397 20.99 27.60 -7.77
CA ASP A 397 22.12 27.97 -8.63
C ASP A 397 21.73 29.09 -9.59
N LYS A 398 22.69 29.92 -10.02
CA LYS A 398 22.41 31.02 -10.95
C LYS A 398 21.89 30.53 -12.31
N ILE A 399 22.27 29.32 -12.70
CA ILE A 399 22.00 28.76 -14.03
C ILE A 399 20.68 27.96 -14.05
N ASP A 400 20.30 27.38 -12.91
CA ASP A 400 19.12 26.51 -12.77
C ASP A 400 18.27 26.93 -11.57
N CYS A 401 18.13 28.23 -11.38
CA CYS A 401 17.36 28.80 -10.28
C CYS A 401 15.90 28.34 -10.36
N GLY A 402 15.39 27.73 -9.29
CA GLY A 402 14.03 27.20 -9.23
C GLY A 402 13.86 25.82 -9.86
N GLY A 403 14.94 25.22 -10.35
CA GLY A 403 14.97 23.83 -10.79
C GLY A 403 14.56 22.89 -9.66
N VAL A 404 13.49 22.12 -9.87
CA VAL A 404 13.01 21.14 -8.87
C VAL A 404 13.63 19.78 -9.20
N MET A 405 14.47 19.29 -8.31
CA MET A 405 14.95 17.91 -8.28
C MET A 405 14.10 17.12 -7.28
N LEU A 406 13.74 15.90 -7.68
CA LEU A 406 12.95 14.99 -6.86
C LEU A 406 13.71 13.66 -6.80
N ASN A 407 13.90 13.12 -5.61
CA ASN A 407 14.48 11.79 -5.44
C ASN A 407 13.37 10.73 -5.37
N LEU A 408 13.60 9.63 -6.08
CA LEU A 408 12.75 8.44 -6.12
C LEU A 408 12.82 7.64 -4.82
#